data_AF-A0A349H3N0-F1
#
_entry.id   AF-A0A349H3N0-F1
#
_cell.length_a   1.000
_cell.length_b   1.000
_cell.length_c   1.000
_cell.angle_alpha   90.00
_cell.angle_beta   90.00
_cell.angle_gamma   90.00
#
_symmetry.space_group_name_H-M   'P 1'
#
loop_
_entity.id
_entity.type
_entity.pdbx_description
1 polymer ?
#
loop_
_entity_poly.entity_id
_entity_poly.type
_entity_poly.pdbx_seq_one_letter_code
_entity_poly.pdbx_strand_id
1 'polypeptide(L)'
;MRTINVAIDIDDFLTSMDVSSLRCQALLDPVHHGEQAFVTIHFLFNESEYDMDYVLVPGCIPFFQFLFGQPGVRPAFFSAGARARNLVLGERIVQMAVAAGGDPTWLERYDVFSREDGFDTEALPDIRARSDSPYQPPDYFGNLKKDLRMI
;
A
#
# COMPACT_ATOMS: atom_id res chain seq x y z
N MET A 1 -17.20 -19.40 8.59
CA MET A 1 -17.36 -18.30 7.61
C MET A 1 -16.21 -18.35 6.63
N ARG A 2 -16.44 -18.03 5.35
CA ARG A 2 -15.37 -17.93 4.35
C ARG A 2 -14.65 -16.60 4.51
N THR A 3 -13.33 -16.62 4.61
CA THR A 3 -12.52 -15.39 4.62
C THR A 3 -12.53 -14.75 3.23
N ILE A 4 -12.73 -13.43 3.19
CA ILE A 4 -12.60 -12.59 2.00
C ILE A 4 -11.34 -11.75 2.17
N ASN A 5 -10.36 -11.98 1.30
CA ASN A 5 -9.16 -11.16 1.25
C ASN A 5 -9.40 -9.97 0.32
N VAL A 6 -9.10 -8.76 0.79
CA VAL A 6 -9.22 -7.54 -0.01
C VAL A 6 -7.82 -7.00 -0.23
N ALA A 7 -7.32 -7.14 -1.47
CA ALA A 7 -6.01 -6.61 -1.85
C ALA A 7 -6.09 -5.09 -2.05
N ILE A 8 -5.16 -4.36 -1.44
CA ILE A 8 -5.16 -2.89 -1.39
C ILE A 8 -3.74 -2.39 -1.63
N ASP A 9 -3.57 -1.53 -2.65
CA ASP A 9 -2.29 -0.89 -2.91
C ASP A 9 -2.00 0.14 -1.80
N ILE A 10 -0.78 0.17 -1.28
CA ILE A 10 -0.37 1.16 -0.28
C ILE A 10 0.02 2.47 -0.96
N ASP A 11 0.67 2.39 -2.11
CA ASP A 11 1.18 3.56 -2.81
C ASP A 11 0.10 4.13 -3.71
N ASP A 12 -0.07 5.44 -3.72
CA ASP A 12 -1.02 6.18 -4.55
C ASP A 12 -2.53 5.86 -4.30
N PHE A 13 -2.85 4.90 -3.41
CA PHE A 13 -4.21 4.62 -2.93
C PHE A 13 -4.39 4.88 -1.43
N LEU A 14 -3.50 4.37 -0.57
CA LEU A 14 -3.55 4.65 0.88
C LEU A 14 -2.68 5.82 1.28
N THR A 15 -1.54 5.95 0.62
CA THR A 15 -0.55 6.97 0.91
C THR A 15 -0.11 7.66 -0.37
N SER A 16 0.18 8.95 -0.30
CA SER A 16 0.93 9.66 -1.34
C SER A 16 2.39 9.82 -0.91
N MET A 17 3.33 9.56 -1.84
CA MET A 17 4.77 9.55 -1.56
C MET A 17 5.45 10.93 -1.60
N ASP A 18 4.91 11.92 -2.30
CA ASP A 18 5.59 13.21 -2.46
C ASP A 18 5.23 14.19 -1.34
N VAL A 19 5.74 13.91 -0.14
CA VAL A 19 5.47 14.74 1.05
C VAL A 19 6.44 15.91 1.16
N SER A 20 7.65 15.77 0.62
CA SER A 20 8.67 16.81 0.65
C SER A 20 8.25 18.09 -0.07
N SER A 21 7.51 17.97 -1.18
CA SER A 21 6.94 19.13 -1.89
C SER A 21 5.70 19.68 -1.18
N LEU A 22 4.92 18.83 -0.52
CA LEU A 22 3.70 19.22 0.18
C LEU A 22 3.98 20.01 1.47
N ARG A 23 5.01 19.66 2.26
CA ARG A 23 5.35 20.36 3.53
C ARG A 23 5.68 21.86 3.37
N CYS A 24 5.82 22.37 2.14
CA CYS A 24 5.82 23.81 1.88
C CYS A 24 4.42 24.39 2.19
N GLN A 25 4.31 25.15 3.30
CA GLN A 25 3.05 25.67 3.88
C GLN A 25 2.05 26.31 2.89
N ALA A 26 2.50 26.76 1.73
CA ALA A 26 1.66 27.37 0.70
C ALA A 26 0.80 26.36 -0.11
N LEU A 27 1.08 25.06 -0.06
CA LEU A 27 0.40 24.02 -0.85
C LEU A 27 -0.46 23.06 0.00
N LEU A 28 -0.42 23.18 1.33
CA LEU A 28 -1.16 22.32 2.24
C LEU A 28 -2.62 22.77 2.36
N ASP A 29 -3.53 21.97 1.79
CA ASP A 29 -4.94 22.03 2.16
C ASP A 29 -5.12 21.56 3.62
N PRO A 30 -5.67 22.38 4.53
CA PRO A 30 -5.76 22.05 5.96
C PRO A 30 -6.76 20.92 6.28
N VAL A 31 -7.69 20.61 5.38
CA VAL A 31 -8.63 19.49 5.51
C VAL A 31 -7.96 18.19 5.10
N HIS A 32 -7.23 18.22 3.98
CA HIS A 32 -6.59 17.03 3.40
C HIS A 32 -5.18 16.74 3.94
N HIS A 33 -4.52 17.74 4.53
CA HIS A 33 -3.15 17.66 5.06
C HIS A 33 -3.06 18.16 6.51
N GLY A 34 -4.02 17.80 7.35
CA GLY A 34 -3.84 17.95 8.80
C GLY A 34 -2.67 17.08 9.28
N GLU A 35 -1.99 17.47 10.36
CA GLU A 35 -0.81 16.75 10.88
C GLU A 35 -1.09 15.26 11.14
N GLN A 36 -2.31 14.92 11.54
CA GLN A 36 -2.76 13.55 11.77
C GLN A 36 -2.77 12.65 10.52
N ALA A 37 -2.69 13.24 9.31
CA ALA A 37 -2.60 12.50 8.06
C ALA A 37 -1.14 12.16 7.69
N PHE A 38 -0.16 12.76 8.35
CA PHE A 38 1.25 12.50 8.06
C PHE A 38 1.74 11.30 8.86
N VAL A 39 2.44 10.40 8.18
CA VAL A 39 3.02 9.20 8.76
C VAL A 39 4.50 9.17 8.41
N THR A 40 5.35 9.32 9.42
CA THR A 40 6.78 9.07 9.29
C THR A 40 7.06 7.62 9.68
N ILE A 41 7.77 6.90 8.82
CA ILE A 41 8.25 5.54 9.10
C ILE A 41 9.77 5.53 9.08
N HIS A 42 10.32 4.67 9.92
CA HIS A 42 11.74 4.38 10.03
C HIS A 42 11.92 2.88 9.78
N PHE A 43 12.80 2.49 8.86
CA PHE A 43 13.05 1.08 8.57
C PHE A 43 14.48 0.82 8.10
N LEU A 44 14.95 -0.40 8.33
CA LEU A 44 16.25 -0.88 7.89
C LEU A 44 16.08 -1.70 6.60
N PHE A 45 16.86 -1.39 5.57
CA PHE A 45 16.91 -2.18 4.34
C PHE A 45 18.35 -2.23 3.81
N ASN A 46 18.88 -3.44 3.58
CA ASN A 46 20.27 -3.66 3.17
C ASN A 46 21.29 -2.87 4.02
N GLU A 47 21.20 -3.02 5.34
CA GLU A 47 22.11 -2.38 6.33
C GLU A 47 22.05 -0.84 6.35
N SER A 48 21.13 -0.23 5.61
CA SER A 48 20.91 1.21 5.57
C SER A 48 19.59 1.57 6.23
N GLU A 49 19.61 2.60 7.07
CA GLU A 49 18.41 3.16 7.70
C GLU A 49 17.76 4.18 6.75
N TYR A 50 16.43 4.14 6.68
CA TYR A 50 15.63 5.02 5.84
C TYR A 50 14.51 5.64 6.67
N ASP A 51 14.35 6.95 6.46
CA ASP A 51 13.25 7.74 6.98
C ASP A 51 12.39 8.18 5.80
N MET A 52 11.10 7.85 5.86
CA MET A 52 10.16 8.21 4.80
C MET A 52 8.89 8.79 5.41
N ASP A 53 8.47 9.91 4.82
CA ASP A 53 7.21 10.56 5.14
C ASP A 53 6.14 10.19 4.11
N TYR A 54 4.95 9.92 4.62
CA TYR A 54 3.75 9.66 3.84
C TYR A 54 2.64 10.62 4.26
N VAL A 55 1.77 10.95 3.33
CA VAL A 55 0.46 11.54 3.64
C VAL A 55 -0.60 10.51 3.32
N LEU A 56 -1.47 10.26 4.28
CA LEU A 56 -2.63 9.41 4.11
C LEU A 56 -3.65 10.05 3.17
N VAL A 57 -4.15 9.25 2.23
CA VAL A 57 -5.25 9.68 1.38
C VAL A 57 -6.49 9.94 2.25
N PRO A 58 -7.20 11.06 2.05
CA PRO A 58 -8.40 11.39 2.82
C PRO A 58 -9.42 10.25 2.84
N GLY A 59 -9.91 9.91 4.03
CA GLY A 59 -10.89 8.83 4.22
C GLY A 59 -10.32 7.41 4.31
N CYS A 60 -9.00 7.22 4.18
CA CYS A 60 -8.40 5.89 4.30
C CYS A 60 -8.64 5.25 5.69
N ILE A 61 -8.55 6.02 6.77
CA ILE A 61 -8.77 5.51 8.14
C ILE A 61 -10.24 5.06 8.34
N PRO A 62 -11.27 5.87 8.03
CA PRO A 62 -12.65 5.40 8.03
C PRO A 62 -12.90 4.20 7.11
N PHE A 63 -12.26 4.15 5.94
CA PHE A 63 -12.35 3.01 5.04
C PHE A 63 -11.79 1.73 5.68
N PHE A 64 -10.67 1.81 6.40
CA PHE A 64 -10.14 0.67 7.14
C PHE A 64 -11.03 0.22 8.26
N GLN A 65 -11.54 1.16 9.05
CA GLN A 65 -12.49 0.85 10.10
C GLN A 65 -13.71 0.11 9.55
N PHE A 66 -14.21 0.53 8.37
CA PHE A 66 -15.28 -0.17 7.67
C PHE A 66 -14.88 -1.58 7.25
N LEU A 67 -13.73 -1.75 6.58
CA LEU A 67 -13.26 -3.05 6.09
C LEU A 67 -13.04 -4.05 7.23
N PHE A 68 -12.30 -3.65 8.25
CA PHE A 68 -12.08 -4.48 9.43
C PHE A 68 -13.38 -4.66 10.25
N GLY A 69 -14.32 -3.73 10.18
CA GLY A 69 -15.65 -3.91 10.78
C GLY A 69 -16.44 -5.09 10.19
N GLN A 70 -16.08 -5.57 8.98
CA GLN A 70 -16.79 -6.68 8.33
C GLN A 70 -16.32 -8.05 8.85
N PRO A 71 -17.23 -8.92 9.32
CA PRO A 71 -16.89 -10.29 9.70
C PRO A 71 -16.31 -11.07 8.52
N GLY A 72 -15.14 -11.68 8.74
CA GLY A 72 -14.48 -12.52 7.73
C GLY A 72 -13.73 -11.74 6.64
N VAL A 73 -13.62 -10.41 6.72
CA VAL A 73 -12.73 -9.63 5.83
C VAL A 73 -11.33 -9.56 6.42
N ARG A 74 -10.32 -9.78 5.57
CA ARG A 74 -8.90 -9.64 5.90
C ARG A 74 -8.23 -8.75 4.83
N PRO A 75 -7.89 -7.50 5.16
CA PRO A 75 -7.12 -6.63 4.26
C PRO A 75 -5.74 -7.22 3.97
N ALA A 76 -5.32 -7.13 2.71
CA ALA A 76 -4.00 -7.53 2.23
C ALA A 76 -3.34 -6.32 1.58
N PHE A 77 -2.41 -5.70 2.28
CA PHE A 77 -1.67 -4.55 1.79
C PHE A 77 -0.59 -4.98 0.82
N PHE A 78 -0.47 -4.28 -0.31
CA PHE A 78 0.64 -4.52 -1.23
C PHE A 78 1.26 -3.22 -1.69
N SER A 79 2.56 -3.27 -1.99
CA SER A 79 3.25 -2.20 -2.71
C SER A 79 4.51 -2.78 -3.35
N ALA A 80 4.97 -2.16 -4.44
CA ALA A 80 6.24 -2.50 -5.08
C ALA A 80 7.48 -2.02 -4.29
N GLY A 81 7.29 -1.38 -3.13
CA GLY A 81 8.33 -1.03 -2.17
C GLY A 81 8.95 -2.26 -1.49
N ALA A 82 10.03 -2.01 -0.76
CA ALA A 82 10.74 -3.03 0.01
C ALA A 82 9.85 -3.63 1.11
N ARG A 83 9.99 -4.93 1.40
CA ARG A 83 9.21 -5.61 2.45
C ARG A 83 9.30 -4.92 3.81
N ALA A 84 10.50 -4.56 4.25
CA ALA A 84 10.72 -3.90 5.54
C ALA A 84 9.91 -2.60 5.66
N ARG A 85 9.89 -1.81 4.59
CA ARG A 85 9.11 -0.58 4.48
C ARG A 85 7.60 -0.86 4.56
N ASN A 86 7.12 -1.83 3.78
CA ASN A 86 5.69 -2.13 3.70
C ASN A 86 5.16 -2.68 5.04
N LEU A 87 5.94 -3.49 5.74
CA LEU A 87 5.57 -4.01 7.06
C LEU A 87 5.35 -2.88 8.07
N VAL A 88 6.33 -1.98 8.19
CA VAL A 88 6.23 -0.83 9.11
C VAL A 88 5.08 0.08 8.71
N LEU A 89 4.91 0.38 7.42
CA LEU A 89 3.84 1.27 6.96
C LEU A 89 2.45 0.66 7.17
N GLY A 90 2.27 -0.62 6.83
CA GLY A 90 1.03 -1.35 7.06
C GLY A 90 0.66 -1.37 8.55
N GLU A 91 1.63 -1.68 9.41
CA GLU A 91 1.44 -1.64 10.86
C GLU A 91 0.99 -0.25 11.33
N ARG A 92 1.67 0.82 10.90
CA ARG A 92 1.31 2.20 11.26
C ARG A 92 -0.11 2.56 10.84
N ILE A 93 -0.51 2.23 9.61
CA ILE A 93 -1.85 2.50 9.11
C ILE A 93 -2.91 1.79 9.95
N VAL A 94 -2.69 0.51 10.29
CA VAL A 94 -3.63 -0.26 11.12
C VAL A 94 -3.67 0.28 12.56
N GLN A 95 -2.51 0.64 13.15
CA GLN A 95 -2.44 1.29 14.46
C GLN A 95 -3.26 2.58 14.48
N MET A 96 -3.19 3.40 13.42
CA MET A 96 -4.00 4.62 13.31
C MET A 96 -5.50 4.33 13.23
N ALA A 97 -5.90 3.29 12.51
CA ALA A 97 -7.31 2.87 12.44
C ALA A 97 -7.83 2.36 13.79
N VAL A 98 -7.00 1.65 14.55
CA VAL A 98 -7.30 1.23 15.94
C VAL A 98 -7.40 2.45 16.85
N ALA A 99 -6.43 3.38 16.79
CA ALA A 99 -6.44 4.59 17.60
C ALA A 99 -7.64 5.50 17.32
N ALA A 100 -8.18 5.48 16.10
CA ALA A 100 -9.39 6.19 15.71
C ALA A 100 -10.70 5.53 16.19
N GLY A 101 -10.63 4.53 17.08
CA GLY A 101 -11.79 3.81 17.64
C GLY A 101 -12.02 2.41 17.06
N GLY A 102 -11.01 1.82 16.44
CA GLY A 102 -11.04 0.44 15.94
C GLY A 102 -10.80 -0.62 17.01
N ASP A 103 -10.99 -1.89 16.66
CA ASP A 103 -10.74 -3.03 17.55
C ASP A 103 -9.25 -3.41 17.54
N PRO A 104 -8.57 -3.49 18.70
CA PRO A 104 -7.15 -3.86 18.78
C PRO A 104 -6.78 -5.19 18.13
N THR A 105 -7.71 -6.13 18.03
CA THR A 105 -7.50 -7.43 17.36
C THR A 105 -7.19 -7.29 15.86
N TRP A 106 -7.48 -6.12 15.27
CA TRP A 106 -7.16 -5.85 13.87
C TRP A 106 -5.66 -5.88 13.58
N LEU A 107 -4.81 -5.65 14.57
CA LEU A 107 -3.35 -5.74 14.44
C LEU A 107 -2.85 -7.14 14.06
N GLU A 108 -3.66 -8.17 14.27
CA GLU A 108 -3.35 -9.56 13.90
C GLU A 108 -4.10 -9.99 12.62
N ARG A 109 -4.92 -9.10 12.05
CA ARG A 109 -5.91 -9.43 11.03
C ARG A 109 -5.68 -8.79 9.66
N TYR A 110 -4.43 -8.61 9.26
CA TYR A 110 -4.05 -8.16 7.93
C TYR A 110 -2.80 -8.88 7.44
N ASP A 111 -2.59 -8.87 6.13
CA ASP A 111 -1.37 -9.35 5.49
C ASP A 111 -0.66 -8.19 4.79
N VAL A 112 0.66 -8.31 4.64
CA VAL A 112 1.48 -7.36 3.93
C VAL A 112 2.32 -8.09 2.90
N PHE A 113 2.23 -7.62 1.67
CA PHE A 113 2.96 -8.11 0.53
C PHE A 113 3.83 -6.99 -0.06
N SER A 114 4.89 -7.41 -0.71
CA SER A 114 5.96 -6.55 -1.18
C SER A 114 6.45 -6.96 -2.55
N ARG A 115 7.38 -6.19 -3.11
CA ARG A 115 8.06 -6.58 -4.34
C ARG A 115 8.70 -7.96 -4.24
N GLU A 116 9.21 -8.32 -3.06
CA GLU A 116 9.86 -9.59 -2.78
C GLU A 116 8.90 -10.78 -2.76
N ASP A 117 7.59 -10.53 -2.69
CA ASP A 117 6.53 -11.54 -2.75
C ASP A 117 5.98 -11.75 -4.18
N GLY A 118 6.24 -10.80 -5.08
CA GLY A 118 5.75 -10.87 -6.45
C GLY A 118 6.50 -11.88 -7.32
N PHE A 119 5.82 -12.42 -8.34
CA PHE A 119 6.48 -13.28 -9.33
C PHE A 119 7.61 -12.54 -10.06
N ASP A 120 8.73 -13.24 -10.23
CA ASP A 120 9.78 -12.83 -11.15
C ASP A 120 9.29 -12.97 -12.59
N THR A 121 8.81 -11.86 -13.15
CA THR A 121 8.38 -11.78 -14.55
C THR A 121 9.55 -11.73 -15.53
N GLU A 122 10.79 -11.59 -15.07
CA GLU A 122 11.99 -11.66 -15.92
C GLU A 122 12.40 -13.11 -16.20
N ALA A 123 12.08 -14.03 -15.29
CA ALA A 123 12.27 -15.46 -15.48
C ALA A 123 11.19 -16.11 -16.39
N LEU A 124 10.15 -15.37 -16.80
CA LEU A 124 9.12 -15.85 -17.73
C LEU A 124 9.59 -15.66 -19.17
N PRO A 125 10.03 -16.73 -19.88
CA PRO A 125 10.75 -16.60 -21.14
C PRO A 125 9.88 -16.11 -22.32
N ASP A 126 8.55 -16.03 -22.16
CA ASP A 126 7.61 -16.07 -23.29
C ASP A 126 6.50 -14.98 -23.24
N ILE A 127 6.48 -14.10 -22.23
CA ILE A 127 5.46 -13.01 -22.16
C ILE A 127 5.86 -11.81 -23.03
N ARG A 128 7.15 -11.48 -23.10
CA ARG A 128 7.64 -10.36 -23.93
C ARG A 128 7.63 -10.67 -25.44
N ALA A 129 7.59 -11.95 -25.82
CA ALA A 129 7.70 -12.41 -27.20
C ALA A 129 6.34 -12.69 -27.89
N ARG A 130 5.23 -12.71 -27.13
CA ARG A 130 3.89 -13.00 -27.66
C ARG A 130 3.05 -11.73 -27.73
N SER A 131 2.86 -11.20 -28.94
CA SER A 131 1.83 -10.20 -29.26
C SER A 131 0.40 -10.67 -28.96
N ASP A 132 0.23 -11.97 -28.75
CA ASP A 132 -1.07 -12.65 -28.62
C ASP A 132 -1.32 -13.09 -27.17
N SER A 133 -0.50 -12.60 -26.22
CA SER A 133 -0.65 -12.89 -24.81
C SER A 133 -2.02 -12.41 -24.34
N PRO A 134 -2.86 -13.26 -23.71
CA PRO A 134 -4.15 -12.83 -23.15
C PRO A 134 -3.97 -11.80 -22.01
N TYR A 135 -2.73 -11.55 -21.59
CA TYR A 135 -2.36 -10.63 -20.52
C TYR A 135 -2.03 -9.20 -21.01
N GLN A 136 -2.01 -8.93 -22.32
CA GLN A 136 -1.79 -7.57 -22.84
C GLN A 136 -2.56 -7.30 -24.15
N PRO A 137 -3.54 -6.39 -24.16
CA PRO A 137 -4.16 -5.92 -25.40
C PRO A 137 -3.15 -5.15 -26.26
N PRO A 138 -3.19 -5.28 -27.60
CA PRO A 138 -2.21 -4.67 -28.50
C PRO A 138 -2.15 -3.12 -28.44
N ASP A 139 -3.17 -2.46 -27.88
CA ASP A 139 -3.27 -0.99 -27.80
C ASP A 139 -3.15 -0.43 -26.36
N TYR A 140 -2.53 -1.16 -25.43
CA TYR A 140 -2.41 -0.69 -24.04
C TYR A 140 -1.28 0.32 -23.82
N PHE A 141 -1.63 1.56 -23.42
CA PHE A 141 -0.70 2.61 -23.00
C PHE A 141 -0.52 2.57 -21.47
N GLY A 142 0.47 1.81 -21.00
CA GLY A 142 0.81 1.71 -19.58
C GLY A 142 2.00 0.80 -19.33
N ASN A 143 2.80 1.10 -18.30
CA ASN A 143 3.98 0.31 -17.93
C ASN A 143 3.55 -0.70 -16.86
N LEU A 144 3.48 -1.99 -17.22
CA LEU A 144 3.12 -3.15 -16.36
C LEU A 144 3.98 -3.30 -15.09
N LYS A 145 4.94 -2.40 -14.83
CA LYS A 145 5.77 -2.38 -13.62
C LYS A 145 4.97 -2.18 -12.33
N LYS A 146 3.78 -1.56 -12.40
CA LYS A 146 2.89 -1.29 -11.25
C LYS A 146 1.62 -2.14 -11.25
N ASP A 147 1.07 -2.47 -12.41
CA ASP A 147 -0.24 -3.13 -12.48
C ASP A 147 -0.12 -4.65 -12.33
N LEU A 148 -0.51 -5.16 -11.16
CA LEU A 148 -0.62 -6.59 -10.87
C LEU A 148 0.64 -7.39 -11.22
N ARG A 149 1.74 -7.11 -10.50
CA ARG A 149 2.59 -8.24 -10.11
C ARG A 149 1.65 -9.15 -9.31
N MET A 150 1.22 -10.24 -9.93
CA MET A 150 0.40 -11.25 -9.26
C MET A 150 1.05 -11.53 -7.90
N ILE A 151 0.29 -11.28 -6.86
CA ILE A 151 0.54 -11.72 -5.49
C ILE A 151 -0.43 -12.88 -5.26
#